data_AF-A0A6P0XEZ5-F1
#
_entry.id   AF-A0A6P0XEZ5-F1
#
_cell.length_a   1.000
_cell.length_b   1.000
_cell.length_c   1.000
_cell.angle_alpha   90.00
_cell.angle_beta   90.00
_cell.angle_gamma   90.00
#
_symmetry.space_group_name_H-M   'P 1'
#
loop_
_entity.id
_entity.type
_entity.pdbx_description
1 polymer ?
#
loop_
_entity_poly.entity_id
_entity_poly.type
_entity_poly.pdbx_seq_one_letter_code
_entity_poly.pdbx_strand_id
1 'polypeptide(L)' 'IVDTRNPKKPLSTNVQVTGRTFEGKISTHTFTLGDETSMAANVCGPAFGYLKAGVALYQRGLYGLFTAAEVMPQFVR' A
#
# COMPACT_ATOMS: atom_id res chain seq x y z
N ILE A 1 12.12 -0.71 -11.76
CA ILE A 1 12.71 -0.03 -12.94
C ILE A 1 11.83 1.17 -13.24
N VAL A 2 12.44 2.32 -13.52
CA VAL A 2 11.71 3.52 -13.96
C VAL A 2 12.16 3.82 -15.38
N ASP A 3 11.23 3.82 -16.33
CA ASP A 3 11.48 4.27 -17.70
C ASP A 3 11.06 5.74 -17.80
N THR A 4 12.05 6.63 -17.93
CA THR A 4 11.81 8.08 -18.01
C THR A 4 11.39 8.56 -19.40
N ARG A 5 11.36 7.66 -20.39
CA ARG A 5 11.05 7.97 -21.79
C ARG A 5 9.75 7.34 -22.28
N ASN A 6 9.10 6.52 -21.44
CA ASN A 6 7.85 5.85 -21.78
C ASN A 6 6.83 6.06 -20.65
N PRO A 7 5.63 6.59 -20.94
CA PRO A 7 4.59 6.77 -19.92
C PRO A 7 3.97 5.45 -19.45
N LYS A 8 4.13 4.35 -20.19
CA LYS A 8 3.65 3.03 -19.76
C LYS A 8 4.56 2.46 -18.68
N LYS A 9 3.95 1.81 -17.70
CA LYS A 9 4.68 1.11 -16.64
C LYS A 9 5.59 0.04 -17.30
N PRO A 10 6.90 0.02 -17.02
CA PRO A 10 7.82 -0.91 -17.68
C PRO A 10 7.66 -2.37 -17.19
N LEU A 11 7.01 -2.57 -16.04
CA LEU A 11 6.68 -3.88 -15.45
C LEU A 11 5.59 -3.70 -14.38
N SER A 12 4.77 -4.72 -14.18
CA SER A 12 3.74 -4.69 -13.14
C SER A 12 4.36 -4.67 -11.75
N THR A 13 4.09 -3.58 -11.02
CA THR A 13 4.57 -3.42 -9.63
C THR A 13 3.87 -4.45 -8.75
N ASN A 14 4.64 -5.23 -7.99
CA ASN A 14 4.09 -6.23 -7.09
C ASN A 14 4.90 -6.33 -5.80
N VAL A 15 4.29 -6.92 -4.78
CA VAL A 15 4.95 -7.39 -3.57
C VAL A 15 4.64 -8.87 -3.40
N GLN A 16 5.67 -9.65 -3.08
CA GLN A 16 5.56 -11.07 -2.77
C GLN A 16 5.92 -11.30 -1.32
N VAL A 17 5.07 -12.06 -0.62
CA VAL A 17 5.29 -12.45 0.78
C VAL A 17 5.39 -13.96 0.82
N THR A 18 6.61 -14.45 0.99
CA THR A 18 6.91 -15.88 1.14
C THR A 18 7.05 -16.22 2.61
N GLY A 19 6.38 -17.28 3.04
CA GLY A 19 6.39 -17.71 4.43
C GLY A 19 6.16 -19.21 4.57
N ARG A 20 6.17 -19.65 5.82
CA ARG A 20 5.84 -21.03 6.19
C ARG A 20 4.56 -21.04 7.00
N THR A 21 3.60 -21.86 6.62
CA THR A 21 2.35 -22.03 7.37
C THR A 21 2.61 -22.82 8.66
N PHE A 22 1.62 -22.82 9.56
CA PHE A 22 1.68 -23.63 10.79
C PHE A 22 1.79 -25.14 10.51
N GLU A 23 1.35 -25.59 9.32
CA GLU A 23 1.49 -26.97 8.84
C GLU A 23 2.89 -27.26 8.24
N GLY A 24 3.81 -26.28 8.28
CA GLY A 24 5.16 -26.42 7.73
C GLY A 24 5.28 -26.21 6.22
N LYS A 25 4.19 -25.90 5.51
CA LYS A 25 4.19 -25.67 4.05
C LYS A 25 4.81 -24.31 3.72
N ILE A 26 5.72 -24.26 2.76
CA ILE A 26 6.25 -23.00 2.20
C ILE A 26 5.32 -22.53 1.09
N SER A 27 4.86 -21.29 1.15
CA SER A 27 3.97 -20.70 0.13
C SER A 27 4.26 -19.20 -0.04
N THR A 28 3.84 -18.63 -1.17
CA THR A 28 4.02 -17.23 -1.52
C THR A 28 2.70 -16.58 -1.91
N HIS A 29 2.33 -15.49 -1.22
CA HIS A 29 1.26 -14.60 -1.67
C HIS A 29 1.83 -13.50 -2.55
N THR A 30 1.08 -13.09 -3.57
CA THR A 30 1.46 -12.01 -4.49
C THR A 30 0.35 -10.97 -4.55
N PHE A 31 0.70 -9.70 -4.36
CA PHE A 31 -0.19 -8.56 -4.59
C PHE A 31 0.39 -7.71 -5.72
N THR A 32 -0.38 -7.49 -6.78
CA THR A 32 0.05 -6.81 -8.01
C THR A 32 -0.81 -5.59 -8.28
N LEU A 33 -0.17 -4.45 -8.55
CA LEU A 33 -0.84 -3.22 -8.97
C LEU A 33 -1.10 -3.24 -10.48
N GLY A 34 -2.30 -2.85 -10.91
CA GLY A 34 -2.66 -2.73 -12.33
C GLY A 34 -1.74 -1.77 -13.07
N ASP A 35 -1.42 -2.05 -14.33
CA ASP A 35 -0.44 -1.28 -15.11
C ASP A 35 -0.95 0.12 -15.46
N GLU A 36 -2.26 0.28 -15.56
CA GLU A 36 -2.99 1.53 -15.76
C GLU A 36 -3.02 2.42 -14.51
N THR A 37 -2.75 1.86 -13.32
CA THR A 37 -2.63 2.67 -12.10
C THR A 37 -1.29 3.39 -12.08
N SER A 38 -1.35 4.72 -12.18
CA SER A 38 -0.17 5.58 -12.21
C SER A 38 0.56 5.62 -10.87
N MET A 39 1.81 6.07 -10.89
CA MET A 39 2.56 6.37 -9.65
C MET A 39 1.79 7.36 -8.77
N ALA A 40 1.23 8.42 -9.37
CA ALA A 40 0.47 9.43 -8.65
C ALA A 40 -0.75 8.83 -7.93
N ALA A 41 -1.50 7.94 -8.58
CA ALA A 41 -2.65 7.29 -7.97
C ALA A 41 -2.24 6.37 -6.80
N ASN A 42 -1.21 5.54 -7.01
CA ASN A 42 -0.72 4.59 -6.01
C ASN A 42 -0.03 5.25 -4.81
N VAL A 43 0.35 6.52 -4.92
CA VAL A 43 0.97 7.30 -3.83
C VAL A 43 -0.08 8.18 -3.15
N CYS A 44 -0.74 9.06 -3.90
CA CYS A 44 -1.62 10.08 -3.33
C CYS A 44 -2.90 9.47 -2.75
N GLY A 45 -3.47 8.43 -3.39
CA GLY A 45 -4.67 7.76 -2.91
C GLY A 45 -4.50 7.20 -1.50
N PRO A 46 -3.52 6.29 -1.27
CA PRO A 46 -3.20 5.80 0.07
C PRO A 46 -2.82 6.92 1.04
N ALA A 47 -2.05 7.93 0.62
CA ALA A 47 -1.67 9.06 1.49
C ALA A 47 -2.89 9.78 2.09
N PHE A 48 -3.90 10.10 1.28
CA PHE A 48 -5.14 10.70 1.80
C PHE A 48 -5.98 9.71 2.62
N GLY A 49 -5.94 8.41 2.28
CA GLY A 49 -6.58 7.39 3.09
C GLY A 49 -5.98 7.26 4.49
N TYR A 50 -4.65 7.37 4.60
CA TYR A 50 -3.94 7.42 5.88
C TYR A 50 -4.16 8.74 6.62
N LEU A 51 -4.22 9.88 5.91
CA LEU A 51 -4.57 11.16 6.53
C LEU A 51 -5.96 11.09 7.19
N LYS A 52 -6.95 10.54 6.48
CA LYS A 52 -8.30 10.34 7.03
C LYS A 52 -8.30 9.42 8.25
N ALA A 53 -7.56 8.29 8.19
CA ALA A 53 -7.39 7.41 9.34
C ALA A 53 -6.70 8.12 10.52
N GLY A 54 -5.66 8.92 10.25
CA GLY A 54 -4.93 9.70 11.23
C GLY A 54 -5.80 10.75 11.92
N VAL A 55 -6.65 11.46 11.17
CA VAL A 55 -7.65 12.39 11.75
C VAL A 55 -8.61 11.64 12.68
N ALA A 56 -9.07 10.45 12.29
CA ALA A 56 -9.96 9.65 13.15
C ALA A 56 -9.28 9.16 14.44
N LEU A 57 -7.99 8.81 14.39
CA LEU A 57 -7.19 8.46 15.57
C LEU A 57 -6.97 9.69 16.46
N TYR A 58 -6.59 10.82 15.87
CA TYR A 58 -6.39 12.10 16.56
C TYR A 58 -7.65 12.53 17.32
N GLN A 59 -8.83 12.43 16.69
CA GLN A 59 -10.13 12.76 17.32
C GLN A 59 -10.46 11.88 18.52
N ARG A 60 -9.86 10.68 18.63
CA ARG A 60 -10.01 9.76 19.77
C ARG A 60 -8.92 9.95 20.82
N GLY A 61 -8.08 10.97 20.68
CA GLY A 61 -6.98 11.24 21.61
C GLY A 61 -5.76 10.33 21.44
N LEU A 62 -5.63 9.65 20.30
CA LEU A 62 -4.48 8.80 20.00
C LEU A 62 -3.46 9.61 19.20
N TYR A 63 -2.28 9.79 19.78
CA TYR A 63 -1.17 10.56 19.22
C TYR A 63 0.11 9.73 19.18
N GLY A 64 1.05 10.15 18.34
CA GLY A 64 2.35 9.51 18.22
C GLY A 64 2.75 9.32 16.77
N LEU A 65 3.71 8.43 16.55
CA LEU A 65 4.17 8.03 15.24
C LEU A 65 3.48 6.74 14.82
N PHE A 66 2.83 6.76 13.66
CA PHE A 66 2.21 5.59 13.06
C PHE A 66 2.73 5.42 11.63
N THR A 67 2.95 4.18 11.25
CA THR A 67 3.35 3.74 9.92
C THR A 67 2.19 3.09 9.19
N ALA A 68 2.35 2.89 7.88
CA ALA A 68 1.36 2.24 7.05
C ALA A 68 1.06 0.77 7.45
N ALA A 69 1.99 0.11 8.14
CA ALA A 69 1.83 -1.26 8.61
C ALA A 69 0.98 -1.37 9.89
N GLU A 70 0.81 -0.27 10.64
CA GLU A 70 0.14 -0.26 11.94
C GLU A 70 -1.33 0.14 11.87
N VAL A 71 -1.73 0.83 10.78
CA VAL A 71 -3.06 1.42 10.65
C VAL A 71 -3.69 1.01 9.32
N MET A 72 -4.98 0.68 9.33
CA MET A 72 -5.74 0.48 8.09
C MET A 72 -6.15 1.85 7.51
N PRO A 73 -5.78 2.22 6.28
CA PRO A 73 -6.20 3.46 5.66
C PRO A 73 -7.73 3.46 5.44
N GLN A 74 -8.34 4.65 5.46
CA GLN A 74 -9.77 4.79 5.24
C GLN A 74 -10.06 5.32 3.84
N PHE A 75 -10.99 4.69 3.12
CA PHE A 75 -11.40 5.18 1.80
C PHE A 75 -12.00 6.59 1.91
N VAL A 76 -11.48 7.52 1.11
CA VAL A 76 -11.93 8.92 1.03
C VAL A 76 -13.01 9.01 -0.05
N ARG A 77 -14.15 9.63 0.27
CA ARG A 77 -15.30 9.81 -0.62
C ARG A 77 -15.61 11.28 -0.74
#